data_AF-X1UPV9-F1
#
_entry.id   AF-X1UPV9-F1
#
_cell.length_a   1.000
_cell.length_b   1.000
_cell.length_c   1.000
_cell.angle_alpha   90.00
_cell.angle_beta   90.00
_cell.angle_gamma   90.00
#
_symmetry.space_group_name_H-M   'P 1'
#
loop_
_entity.id
_entity.type
_entity.pdbx_description
1 polymer ?
#
loop_
_entity_poly.entity_id
_entity_poly.type
_entity_poly.pdbx_seq_one_letter_code
_entity_poly.pdbx_strand_id
1 'polypeptide(L)'
;TLIETKKKEVNGEVVADERGLTKAEIYAGVKKGVISWDEGSELLQDLGYDIDDATFILETRVGTLEETPEIVKKRDLTKTDILNAIKKEVLSIEDGRQMLIDLGYSEGEVDILIMIKLGVSTLSELDAAMVGASPTTFLDFKTRTQRYKQLIGKEAKMPTLELMQAEKALREAEEALKAEKEK
;
A
#
# COMPACT_ATOMS: atom_id res chain seq x y z
N THR A 1 75.57 -7.68 -23.19
CA THR A 1 74.53 -6.70 -23.56
C THR A 1 73.76 -6.37 -22.31
N LEU A 2 73.92 -5.14 -21.80
CA LEU A 2 73.33 -4.69 -20.53
C LEU A 2 71.87 -4.25 -20.75
N ILE A 3 70.96 -4.72 -19.90
CA ILE A 3 69.56 -4.29 -19.89
C ILE A 3 69.45 -3.13 -18.89
N GLU A 4 69.27 -1.91 -19.40
CA GLU A 4 68.97 -0.74 -18.57
C GLU A 4 67.51 -0.79 -18.11
N THR A 5 67.30 -0.80 -16.79
CA THR A 5 65.97 -0.65 -16.19
C THR A 5 65.73 0.82 -15.87
N LYS A 6 64.89 1.49 -16.66
CA LYS A 6 64.41 2.84 -16.34
C LYS A 6 63.45 2.76 -15.16
N LYS A 7 63.90 3.16 -13.98
CA LYS A 7 63.08 3.32 -12.79
C LYS A 7 62.46 4.73 -12.84
N LYS A 8 61.14 4.80 -13.01
CA LYS A 8 60.37 6.06 -12.93
C LYS A 8 60.28 6.45 -11.45
N GLU A 9 60.87 7.58 -11.08
CA GLU A 9 60.67 8.18 -9.76
C GLU A 9 59.20 8.60 -9.62
N VAL A 10 58.50 8.00 -8.68
CA VAL A 10 57.16 8.42 -8.28
C VAL A 10 57.37 9.42 -7.16
N ASN A 11 57.29 10.71 -7.49
CA ASN A 11 57.37 11.79 -6.52
C ASN A 11 56.17 11.67 -5.59
N GLY A 12 56.43 11.25 -4.35
CA GLY A 12 55.43 11.02 -3.33
C GLY A 12 55.14 12.32 -2.59
N GLU A 13 54.13 13.05 -3.05
CA GLU A 13 53.45 14.06 -2.25
C GLU A 13 51.97 13.68 -2.22
N VAL A 14 51.61 12.78 -1.30
CA VAL A 14 50.22 12.49 -0.99
C VAL A 14 49.74 13.62 -0.10
N VAL A 15 49.35 14.73 -0.73
CA VAL A 15 48.42 15.65 -0.08
C VAL A 15 47.16 14.82 0.16
N ALA A 16 46.66 14.82 1.39
CA ALA A 16 45.39 14.18 1.69
C ALA A 16 44.30 14.95 0.93
N ASP A 17 44.08 14.59 -0.33
CA ASP A 17 42.94 15.04 -1.10
C ASP A 17 41.72 14.62 -0.30
N GLU A 18 41.03 15.61 0.26
CA GLU A 18 39.67 15.44 0.76
C GLU A 18 38.89 14.79 -0.38
N ARG A 19 38.49 13.53 -0.21
CA ARG A 19 37.80 12.80 -1.27
C ARG A 19 36.45 13.45 -1.47
N GLY A 20 36.36 14.30 -2.49
CA GLY A 20 35.11 14.89 -2.94
C GLY A 20 34.15 13.81 -3.47
N LEU A 21 32.86 14.11 -3.39
CA LEU A 21 31.83 13.26 -3.99
C LEU A 21 32.03 13.20 -5.49
N THR A 22 31.97 11.99 -6.04
CA THR A 22 31.95 11.80 -7.49
C THR A 22 30.57 12.10 -8.04
N LYS A 23 30.49 12.46 -9.34
CA LYS A 23 29.22 12.59 -10.08
C LYS A 23 28.29 11.39 -9.85
N ALA A 24 28.86 10.18 -9.77
CA ALA A 24 28.11 8.96 -9.56
C ALA A 24 27.45 8.86 -8.18
N GLU A 25 28.17 9.31 -7.14
CA GLU A 25 27.66 9.34 -5.78
C GLU A 25 26.56 10.39 -5.62
N ILE A 26 26.68 11.54 -6.31
CA ILE A 26 25.68 12.62 -6.24
C ILE A 26 24.33 12.16 -6.78
N TYR A 27 24.23 11.73 -8.05
CA TYR A 27 22.92 11.30 -8.57
C TYR A 27 22.39 10.04 -7.87
N ALA A 28 23.26 9.18 -7.33
CA ALA A 28 22.84 8.05 -6.50
C ALA A 28 22.28 8.49 -5.15
N GLY A 29 22.82 9.56 -4.56
CA GLY A 29 22.32 10.21 -3.36
C GLY A 29 20.93 10.80 -3.58
N VAL A 30 20.74 11.55 -4.67
CA VAL A 30 19.43 12.10 -5.08
C VAL A 30 18.42 10.98 -5.31
N LYS A 31 18.79 9.94 -6.06
CA LYS A 31 17.92 8.77 -6.33
C LYS A 31 17.50 8.01 -5.07
N LYS A 32 18.32 8.04 -4.02
CA LYS A 32 18.03 7.41 -2.72
C LYS A 32 17.31 8.35 -1.75
N GLY A 33 17.11 9.61 -2.11
CA GLY A 33 16.55 10.64 -1.23
C GLY A 33 17.45 11.03 -0.05
N VAL A 34 18.76 10.78 -0.17
CA VAL A 34 19.75 11.16 0.87
C VAL A 34 20.05 12.65 0.79
N ILE A 35 20.00 13.21 -0.42
CA ILE A 35 20.10 14.63 -0.73
C ILE A 35 18.95 14.98 -1.66
N SER A 36 18.46 16.21 -1.58
CA SER A 36 17.40 16.75 -2.43
C SER A 36 17.89 16.99 -3.86
N TRP A 37 16.95 17.27 -4.77
CA TRP A 37 17.27 17.59 -6.15
C TRP A 37 18.09 18.87 -6.28
N ASP A 38 17.70 19.92 -5.55
CA ASP A 38 18.38 21.21 -5.56
C ASP A 38 19.82 21.06 -5.03
N GLU A 39 20.00 20.33 -3.91
CA GLU A 39 21.33 20.00 -3.38
C GLU A 39 22.16 19.17 -4.37
N GLY A 40 21.54 18.21 -5.07
CA GLY A 40 22.21 17.44 -6.12
C GLY A 40 22.67 18.30 -7.29
N SER A 41 21.88 19.31 -7.66
CA SER A 41 22.20 20.26 -8.73
C SER A 41 23.35 21.19 -8.33
N GLU A 42 23.34 21.70 -7.10
CA GLU A 42 24.43 22.51 -6.54
C GLU A 42 25.76 21.71 -6.50
N LEU A 43 25.73 20.48 -6.00
CA LEU A 43 26.92 19.63 -5.95
C LEU A 43 27.48 19.28 -7.34
N LEU A 44 26.63 19.17 -8.37
CA LEU A 44 27.10 19.00 -9.74
C LEU A 44 27.71 20.30 -10.30
N GLN A 45 27.16 21.46 -9.95
CA GLN A 45 27.75 22.74 -10.31
C GLN A 45 29.12 22.96 -9.66
N ASP A 46 29.31 22.52 -8.42
CA ASP A 46 30.61 22.54 -7.73
C ASP A 46 31.65 21.64 -8.42
N LEU A 47 31.22 20.58 -9.12
CA LEU A 47 32.08 19.75 -9.98
C LEU A 47 32.36 20.37 -11.36
N GLY A 48 31.83 21.55 -11.64
CA GLY A 48 32.04 22.30 -12.87
C GLY A 48 31.04 21.99 -13.99
N TYR A 49 29.91 21.34 -13.70
CA TYR A 49 28.80 21.25 -14.65
C TYR A 49 28.02 22.57 -14.64
N ASP A 50 27.53 23.01 -15.81
CA ASP A 50 26.55 24.09 -15.82
C ASP A 50 25.17 23.59 -15.34
N ILE A 51 24.26 24.53 -15.09
CA ILE A 51 22.93 24.23 -14.56
C ILE A 51 22.10 23.34 -15.49
N ASP A 52 22.26 23.50 -16.80
CA ASP A 52 21.50 22.74 -17.81
C ASP A 52 22.03 21.30 -17.87
N ASP A 53 23.36 21.13 -17.86
CA ASP A 53 24.04 19.85 -17.76
C ASP A 53 23.71 19.13 -16.45
N ALA A 54 23.76 19.83 -15.31
CA ALA A 54 23.41 19.28 -14.01
C ALA A 54 21.97 18.76 -14.00
N THR A 55 21.03 19.57 -14.50
CA THR A 55 19.63 19.20 -14.64
C THR A 55 19.48 17.97 -15.55
N PHE A 56 20.11 17.99 -16.73
CA PHE A 56 20.07 16.87 -17.67
C PHE A 56 20.62 15.58 -17.05
N ILE A 57 21.70 15.66 -16.28
CA ILE A 57 22.30 14.51 -15.57
C ILE A 57 21.31 13.95 -14.56
N LEU A 58 20.68 14.81 -13.74
CA LEU A 58 19.72 14.40 -12.73
C LEU A 58 18.46 13.82 -13.37
N GLU A 59 17.86 14.48 -14.35
CA GLU A 59 16.70 13.96 -15.08
C GLU A 59 16.98 12.60 -15.74
N THR A 60 18.13 12.45 -16.39
CA THR A 60 18.49 11.21 -17.07
C THR A 60 18.77 10.06 -16.09
N ARG A 61 19.35 10.34 -14.91
CA ARG A 61 19.84 9.31 -13.96
C ARG A 61 18.88 9.03 -12.81
N VAL A 62 18.12 10.03 -12.40
CA VAL A 62 17.14 10.00 -11.30
C VAL A 62 15.73 9.80 -11.85
N GLY A 63 15.41 10.39 -13.00
CA GLY A 63 14.05 10.49 -13.54
C GLY A 63 13.40 11.84 -13.17
N THR A 64 12.44 12.30 -13.97
CA THR A 64 11.66 13.52 -13.68
C THR A 64 10.95 13.39 -12.33
N LEU A 65 11.13 14.41 -11.48
CA LEU A 65 10.64 14.58 -10.12
C LEU A 65 9.11 14.54 -9.89
N GLU A 66 8.29 14.10 -10.86
CA GLU A 66 6.85 13.92 -10.60
C GLU A 66 6.53 12.73 -9.70
N GLU A 67 7.51 11.86 -9.47
CA GLU A 67 7.43 10.89 -8.40
C GLU A 67 8.81 10.86 -7.75
N THR A 68 9.01 11.58 -6.65
CA THR A 68 9.85 11.02 -5.59
C THR A 68 9.17 9.70 -5.23
N PRO A 69 9.65 8.54 -5.68
CA PRO A 69 9.08 7.34 -5.13
C PRO A 69 9.63 7.36 -3.71
N GLU A 70 8.77 7.46 -2.72
CA GLU A 70 9.05 6.77 -1.48
C GLU A 70 9.34 5.31 -1.87
N ILE A 71 10.58 4.98 -2.20
CA ILE A 71 11.05 3.59 -2.31
C ILE A 71 11.26 3.10 -0.88
N VAL A 72 10.35 3.44 0.04
CA VAL A 72 9.87 2.43 0.95
C VAL A 72 9.20 1.44 0.02
N LYS A 73 9.95 0.40 -0.39
CA LYS A 73 9.39 -0.76 -1.08
C LYS A 73 8.12 -1.10 -0.33
N LYS A 74 6.95 -0.67 -0.82
CA LYS A 74 5.67 -0.87 -0.13
C LYS A 74 5.55 -2.38 -0.14
N ARG A 75 5.86 -2.98 1.01
CA ARG A 75 5.78 -4.42 1.14
C ARG A 75 4.30 -4.68 1.13
N ASP A 76 3.84 -5.30 0.05
CA ASP A 76 2.47 -5.78 0.00
C ASP A 76 2.28 -6.76 1.15
N LEU A 77 1.16 -6.60 1.84
CA LEU A 77 0.80 -7.52 2.90
C LEU A 77 0.62 -8.91 2.27
N THR A 78 1.25 -9.92 2.86
CA THR A 78 1.06 -11.28 2.40
C THR A 78 -0.36 -11.75 2.77
N LYS A 79 -0.88 -12.76 2.07
CA LYS A 79 -2.15 -13.44 2.44
C LYS A 79 -2.23 -13.73 3.94
N THR A 80 -1.13 -14.23 4.52
CA THR A 80 -1.06 -14.60 5.93
C THR A 80 -1.14 -13.37 6.83
N ASP A 81 -0.52 -12.25 6.46
CA ASP A 81 -0.55 -11.02 7.23
C ASP A 81 -1.95 -10.39 7.21
N ILE A 82 -2.61 -10.37 6.06
CA ILE A 82 -4.00 -9.90 5.92
C ILE A 82 -4.93 -10.72 6.83
N LEU A 83 -4.88 -12.06 6.73
CA LEU A 83 -5.68 -12.95 7.56
C LEU A 83 -5.38 -12.80 9.07
N ASN A 84 -4.12 -12.55 9.43
CA ASN A 84 -3.74 -12.27 10.81
C ASN A 84 -4.25 -10.91 11.29
N ALA A 85 -4.25 -9.88 10.42
CA ALA A 85 -4.76 -8.56 10.73
C ALA A 85 -6.28 -8.59 10.97
N ILE A 86 -7.02 -9.33 10.13
CA ILE A 86 -8.46 -9.59 10.34
C ILE A 86 -8.69 -10.29 11.69
N LYS A 87 -7.94 -11.36 11.98
CA LYS A 87 -8.07 -12.09 13.25
C LYS A 87 -7.75 -11.24 14.48
N LYS A 88 -6.87 -10.25 14.33
CA LYS A 88 -6.49 -9.31 15.39
C LYS A 88 -7.38 -8.06 15.43
N GLU A 89 -8.42 -7.99 14.58
CA GLU A 89 -9.32 -6.84 14.44
C GLU A 89 -8.60 -5.52 14.08
N VAL A 90 -7.38 -5.62 13.54
CA VAL A 90 -6.61 -4.47 13.03
C VAL A 90 -7.12 -4.06 11.64
N LEU A 91 -7.66 -5.03 10.90
CA LEU A 91 -8.23 -4.85 9.57
C LEU A 91 -9.67 -5.35 9.59
N SER A 92 -10.59 -4.63 8.96
CA SER A 92 -11.96 -5.10 8.84
C SER A 92 -12.03 -6.33 7.92
N ILE A 93 -13.07 -7.15 8.10
CA ILE A 93 -13.26 -8.33 7.25
C ILE A 93 -13.52 -7.93 5.79
N GLU A 94 -14.16 -6.79 5.57
CA GLU A 94 -14.46 -6.27 4.23
C GLU A 94 -13.21 -5.74 3.52
N ASP A 95 -12.40 -4.94 4.22
CA ASP A 95 -11.12 -4.48 3.68
C ASP A 95 -10.20 -5.68 3.42
N GLY A 96 -10.14 -6.62 4.36
CA GLY A 96 -9.37 -7.85 4.20
C GLY A 96 -9.85 -8.71 3.04
N ARG A 97 -11.16 -8.74 2.76
CA ARG A 97 -11.72 -9.42 1.59
C ARG A 97 -11.22 -8.77 0.30
N GLN A 98 -11.33 -7.45 0.19
CA GLN A 98 -10.89 -6.72 -1.00
C GLN A 98 -9.39 -6.91 -1.25
N MET A 99 -8.56 -6.81 -0.20
CA MET A 99 -7.12 -7.03 -0.33
C MET A 99 -6.75 -8.44 -0.79
N LEU A 100 -7.54 -9.46 -0.40
CA LEU A 100 -7.33 -10.83 -0.89
C LEU A 100 -7.79 -10.99 -2.34
N ILE A 101 -8.88 -10.32 -2.75
CA ILE A 101 -9.31 -10.28 -4.16
C ILE A 101 -8.23 -9.62 -5.03
N ASP A 102 -7.65 -8.53 -4.55
CA ASP A 102 -6.58 -7.81 -5.26
C ASP A 102 -5.30 -8.66 -5.40
N LEU A 103 -5.06 -9.60 -4.48
CA LEU A 103 -4.01 -10.62 -4.58
C LEU A 103 -4.33 -11.76 -5.56
N GLY A 104 -5.53 -11.76 -6.17
CA GLY A 104 -5.96 -12.72 -7.18
C GLY A 104 -6.76 -13.91 -6.66
N TYR A 105 -7.24 -13.86 -5.40
CA TYR A 105 -8.17 -14.88 -4.89
C TYR A 105 -9.60 -14.62 -5.38
N SER A 106 -10.32 -15.68 -5.73
CA SER A 106 -11.75 -15.55 -6.03
C SER A 106 -12.56 -15.30 -4.75
N GLU A 107 -13.72 -14.65 -4.86
CA GLU A 107 -14.57 -14.30 -3.71
C GLU A 107 -14.88 -15.51 -2.81
N GLY A 108 -15.20 -16.66 -3.41
CA GLY A 108 -15.47 -17.89 -2.67
C GLY A 108 -14.24 -18.46 -1.95
N GLU A 109 -13.04 -18.32 -2.52
CA GLU A 109 -11.80 -18.71 -1.83
C GLU A 109 -11.50 -17.78 -0.66
N VAL A 110 -11.75 -16.48 -0.82
CA VAL A 110 -11.58 -15.49 0.24
C VAL A 110 -12.49 -15.80 1.42
N ASP A 111 -13.76 -16.11 1.17
CA ASP A 111 -14.71 -16.53 2.20
C ASP A 111 -14.21 -17.74 2.99
N ILE A 112 -13.75 -18.77 2.30
CA ILE A 112 -13.21 -19.98 2.92
C ILE A 112 -11.96 -19.67 3.74
N LEU A 113 -11.04 -18.84 3.21
CA LEU A 113 -9.81 -18.46 3.90
C LEU A 113 -10.09 -17.71 5.20
N ILE A 114 -11.03 -16.76 5.16
CA ILE A 114 -11.41 -15.97 6.32
C ILE A 114 -12.15 -16.86 7.33
N MET A 115 -13.09 -17.71 6.90
CA MET A 115 -13.79 -18.66 7.77
C MET A 115 -12.82 -19.60 8.50
N ILE A 116 -11.88 -20.21 7.78
CA ILE A 116 -10.83 -21.07 8.36
C ILE A 116 -10.02 -20.28 9.40
N LYS A 117 -9.68 -19.02 9.11
CA LYS A 117 -8.86 -18.21 10.00
C LYS A 117 -9.58 -17.79 11.28
N LEU A 118 -10.86 -17.42 11.15
CA LEU A 118 -11.72 -16.99 12.24
C LEU A 118 -12.31 -18.17 13.03
N GLY A 119 -12.22 -19.40 12.52
CA GLY A 119 -12.81 -20.58 13.15
C GLY A 119 -14.34 -20.64 12.99
N VAL A 120 -14.84 -20.04 11.92
CA VAL A 120 -16.27 -19.93 11.59
C VAL A 120 -16.63 -21.02 10.58
N SER A 121 -17.82 -21.61 10.71
CA SER A 121 -18.22 -22.76 9.87
C SER A 121 -19.29 -22.42 8.84
N THR A 122 -19.96 -21.28 8.96
CA THR A 122 -21.04 -20.88 8.06
C THR A 122 -20.88 -19.44 7.56
N LEU A 123 -21.35 -19.19 6.33
CA LEU A 123 -21.40 -17.83 5.78
C LEU A 123 -22.23 -16.87 6.67
N SER A 124 -23.30 -17.37 7.29
CA SER A 124 -24.12 -16.57 8.22
C SER A 124 -23.35 -16.07 9.43
N GLU A 125 -22.39 -16.85 9.93
CA GLU A 125 -21.54 -16.46 11.07
C GLU A 125 -20.45 -15.48 10.63
N LEU A 126 -19.95 -15.62 9.39
CA LEU A 126 -19.02 -14.67 8.79
C LEU A 126 -19.71 -13.31 8.57
N ASP A 127 -20.93 -13.32 8.06
CA ASP A 127 -21.76 -12.11 7.94
C ASP A 127 -21.98 -11.46 9.31
N ALA A 128 -22.25 -12.25 10.35
CA ALA A 128 -22.38 -11.73 11.71
C ALA A 128 -21.08 -11.10 12.25
N ALA A 129 -19.91 -11.56 11.80
CA ALA A 129 -18.62 -10.97 12.14
C ALA A 129 -18.33 -9.69 11.33
N MET A 130 -18.77 -9.60 10.07
CA MET A 130 -18.69 -8.36 9.26
C MET A 130 -19.55 -7.23 9.85
N VAL A 131 -20.65 -7.61 10.51
CA VAL A 131 -21.62 -6.71 11.18
C VAL A 131 -21.03 -5.92 12.37
N GLY A 132 -19.73 -6.07 12.68
CA GLY A 132 -18.99 -5.19 13.60
C GLY A 132 -18.72 -3.76 13.08
N ALA A 133 -18.79 -3.51 11.76
CA ALA A 133 -18.69 -2.17 11.18
C ALA A 133 -20.03 -1.41 11.29
N SER A 134 -20.03 -0.07 11.39
CA SER A 134 -21.23 0.76 11.59
C SER A 134 -22.41 0.40 10.66
N PRO A 135 -23.68 0.46 11.13
CA PRO A 135 -24.82 0.11 10.30
C PRO A 135 -24.91 1.02 9.08
N THR A 136 -24.95 0.43 7.89
CA THR A 136 -25.05 1.17 6.62
C THR A 136 -26.49 1.46 6.24
N THR A 137 -27.45 0.67 6.74
CA THR A 137 -28.88 0.83 6.45
C THR A 137 -29.74 0.76 7.70
N PHE A 138 -30.94 1.35 7.63
CA PHE A 138 -31.89 1.37 8.73
C PHE A 138 -32.33 -0.03 9.16
N LEU A 139 -32.53 -0.97 8.23
CA LEU A 139 -32.92 -2.33 8.59
C LEU A 139 -31.75 -3.10 9.21
N ASP A 140 -30.50 -2.81 8.84
CA ASP A 140 -29.31 -3.36 9.51
C ASP A 140 -29.26 -2.88 10.98
N PHE A 141 -29.42 -1.58 11.21
CA PHE A 141 -29.57 -1.04 12.56
C PHE A 141 -30.75 -1.69 13.32
N LYS A 142 -31.90 -1.85 12.69
CA LYS A 142 -33.08 -2.50 13.29
C LYS A 142 -32.80 -3.98 13.59
N THR A 143 -32.13 -4.70 12.70
CA THR A 143 -31.79 -6.11 12.88
C THR A 143 -30.81 -6.28 14.04
N ARG A 144 -29.79 -5.42 14.14
CA ARG A 144 -28.83 -5.39 15.26
C ARG A 144 -29.52 -5.11 16.59
N THR A 145 -30.36 -4.08 16.66
CA THR A 145 -31.07 -3.74 17.90
C THR A 145 -32.04 -4.83 18.34
N GLN A 146 -32.69 -5.52 17.40
CA GLN A 146 -33.58 -6.64 17.72
C GLN A 146 -32.79 -7.90 18.14
N ARG A 147 -31.68 -8.22 17.49
CA ARG A 147 -30.77 -9.30 17.93
C ARG A 147 -30.17 -9.02 19.30
N TYR A 148 -29.76 -7.78 19.58
CA TYR A 148 -29.31 -7.38 20.92
C TYR A 148 -30.41 -7.59 21.96
N LYS A 149 -31.66 -7.24 21.66
CA LYS A 149 -32.82 -7.53 22.53
C LYS A 149 -32.97 -9.02 22.81
N GLN A 150 -32.81 -9.90 21.80
CA GLN A 150 -32.83 -11.36 22.01
C GLN A 150 -31.73 -11.81 22.98
N LEU A 151 -30.51 -11.30 22.81
CA LEU A 151 -29.36 -11.67 23.64
C LEU A 151 -29.54 -11.26 25.11
N ILE A 152 -30.21 -10.14 25.38
CA ILE A 152 -30.52 -9.69 26.74
C ILE A 152 -31.87 -10.22 27.27
N GLY A 153 -32.47 -11.21 26.59
CA GLY A 153 -33.72 -11.86 27.01
C GLY A 153 -34.98 -10.98 26.91
N LYS A 154 -34.94 -9.92 26.10
CA LYS A 154 -36.10 -9.06 25.81
C LYS A 154 -36.82 -9.52 24.54
N GLU A 155 -38.11 -9.23 24.47
CA GLU A 155 -38.93 -9.52 23.30
C GLU A 155 -38.39 -8.77 22.07
N ALA A 156 -38.06 -9.52 21.03
CA ALA A 156 -37.51 -9.00 19.79
C ALA A 156 -38.45 -9.27 18.61
N LYS A 157 -38.67 -8.24 17.80
CA LYS A 157 -39.49 -8.30 16.59
C LYS A 157 -38.55 -8.22 15.39
N MET A 158 -38.13 -9.38 14.91
CA MET A 158 -37.26 -9.49 13.74
C MET A 158 -37.98 -8.93 12.49
N PRO A 159 -37.27 -8.22 11.60
CA PRO A 159 -37.80 -7.91 10.28
C PRO A 159 -38.18 -9.20 9.54
N THR A 160 -39.24 -9.14 8.73
CA THR A 160 -39.65 -10.29 7.90
C THR A 160 -38.65 -10.54 6.78
N LEU A 161 -38.62 -11.78 6.29
CA LEU A 161 -37.73 -12.18 5.19
C LEU A 161 -37.98 -11.34 3.92
N GLU A 162 -39.25 -11.02 3.63
CA GLU A 162 -39.63 -10.17 2.51
C GLU A 162 -39.05 -8.75 2.62
N LEU A 163 -39.05 -8.16 3.83
CA LEU A 163 -38.50 -6.82 4.03
C LEU A 163 -36.98 -6.80 3.84
N MET A 164 -36.28 -7.86 4.27
CA MET A 164 -34.85 -8.01 4.06
C MET A 164 -34.51 -8.17 2.56
N GLN A 165 -35.30 -8.94 1.83
CA GLN A 165 -35.13 -9.12 0.38
C GLN A 165 -35.44 -7.84 -0.40
N ALA A 166 -36.49 -7.11 -0.02
CA ALA A 166 -36.87 -5.85 -0.67
C ALA A 166 -35.80 -4.77 -0.51
N GLU A 167 -35.17 -4.68 0.67
CA GLU A 167 -34.07 -3.73 0.90
C GLU A 167 -32.81 -4.11 0.13
N LYS A 168 -32.47 -5.40 0.08
CA LYS A 168 -31.37 -5.88 -0.77
C LYS A 168 -31.59 -5.49 -2.24
N ALA A 169 -32.80 -5.72 -2.75
CA ALA A 169 -33.16 -5.34 -4.11
C ALA A 169 -33.14 -3.83 -4.33
N LEU A 170 -33.56 -3.03 -3.33
CA LEU A 170 -33.49 -1.56 -3.39
C LEU A 170 -32.03 -1.11 -3.52
N ARG A 171 -31.13 -1.65 -2.71
CA ARG A 171 -29.70 -1.32 -2.75
C ARG A 171 -29.06 -1.66 -4.08
N GLU A 172 -29.33 -2.86 -4.60
CA GLU A 172 -28.84 -3.30 -5.91
C GLU A 172 -29.35 -2.38 -7.03
N ALA A 173 -30.61 -1.93 -6.95
CA ALA A 173 -31.18 -0.98 -7.90
C ALA A 173 -30.58 0.43 -7.77
N GLU A 174 -30.29 0.90 -6.55
CA GLU A 174 -29.63 2.19 -6.31
C GLU A 174 -28.18 2.19 -6.81
N GLU A 175 -27.44 1.11 -6.58
CA GLU A 175 -26.09 0.90 -7.10
C GLU A 175 -26.08 0.87 -8.63
N ALA A 176 -27.03 0.13 -9.25
CA ALA A 176 -27.20 0.10 -10.70
C ALA A 176 -27.55 1.48 -11.28
N LEU A 177 -28.47 2.22 -10.64
CA LEU A 177 -28.84 3.58 -11.04
C LEU A 177 -27.64 4.55 -10.95
N LYS A 178 -26.82 4.41 -9.90
CA LYS A 178 -25.61 5.22 -9.74
C LYS A 178 -24.60 4.92 -10.85
N ALA A 179 -24.37 3.65 -11.16
CA ALA A 179 -23.49 3.22 -12.25
C ALA A 179 -23.98 3.70 -13.63
N GLU A 180 -25.29 3.79 -13.84
CA GLU A 180 -25.88 4.32 -15.07
C GLU A 180 -25.79 5.85 -15.18
N LYS A 181 -25.85 6.57 -14.06
CA LYS A 181 -25.65 8.03 -14.00
C LYS A 181 -24.19 8.46 -14.17
N GLU A 182 -23.24 7.55 -13.95
CA GLU A 182 -21.80 7.78 -14.09
C GLU A 182 -21.27 7.40 -15.49
N LYS A 183 -22.14 6.89 -16.39
CA LYS A 183 -21.86 6.68 -17.83
C LYS A 183 -22.29 7.88 -18.68
#